data_AF-A0AAD9TVJ1-F1
#
_entry.id   AF-A0AAD9TVJ1-F1
#
_cell.length_a   1.000
_cell.length_b   1.000
_cell.length_c   1.000
_cell.angle_alpha   90.00
_cell.angle_beta   90.00
_cell.angle_gamma   90.00
#
_symmetry.space_group_name_H-M   'P 1'
#
loop_
_entity.id
_entity.type
_entity.pdbx_description
1 polymer ?
#
loop_
_entity_poly.entity_id
_entity_poly.type
_entity_poly.pdbx_seq_one_letter_code
_entity_poly.pdbx_strand_id
1 'polypeptide(L)'
;MLGNQSVRFSKVEFFLIIGLWFGVVPNITKYAAVENDIHQRYFPRVDEVSLEEIKGVITVAEFGETYDAVKLCLIYMLNWILMGVDERFKILVWQFRLVEDLDAFDAFPWGAHVYKHSIYSFKHSLDGRRDGFEGCQ
;
A
#
# COMPACT_ATOMS: atom_id res chain seq x y z
N MET A 1 15.05 -10.25 -18.36
CA MET A 1 16.17 -11.21 -18.50
C MET A 1 17.28 -10.74 -17.57
N LEU A 2 17.70 -11.57 -16.60
CA LEU A 2 18.95 -11.35 -15.87
C LEU A 2 19.99 -12.23 -16.59
N GLY A 3 20.78 -11.63 -17.48
CA GLY A 3 21.65 -12.39 -18.39
C GLY A 3 20.86 -13.28 -19.35
N ASN A 4 21.30 -14.53 -19.54
CA ASN A 4 20.70 -15.50 -20.47
C ASN A 4 19.62 -16.41 -19.83
N GLN A 5 19.18 -16.11 -18.61
CA GLN A 5 18.16 -16.89 -17.91
C GLN A 5 16.82 -16.17 -17.81
N SER A 6 15.77 -16.92 -18.13
CA SER A 6 14.38 -16.55 -17.87
C SER A 6 14.13 -16.66 -16.37
N VAL A 7 14.25 -15.56 -15.65
CA VAL A 7 13.81 -15.48 -14.25
C VAL A 7 12.32 -15.19 -14.22
N ARG A 8 11.56 -16.03 -13.51
CA ARG A 8 10.13 -15.83 -13.27
C ARG A 8 9.97 -14.99 -12.00
N PHE A 9 9.00 -14.09 -12.01
CA PHE A 9 8.54 -13.40 -10.80
C PHE A 9 7.06 -13.70 -10.63
N SER A 10 6.79 -14.85 -10.03
CA SER A 10 5.46 -15.41 -9.82
C SER A 10 4.90 -15.06 -8.45
N LYS A 11 3.59 -15.29 -8.28
CA LYS A 11 2.93 -15.17 -6.98
C LYS A 11 3.56 -16.05 -5.90
N VAL A 12 4.10 -17.21 -6.27
CA VAL A 12 4.73 -18.16 -5.33
C VAL A 12 6.03 -17.57 -4.78
N GLU A 13 6.90 -17.07 -5.66
CA GLU A 13 8.17 -16.43 -5.25
C GLU A 13 7.88 -15.17 -4.42
N PHE A 14 6.88 -14.39 -4.82
CA PHE A 14 6.46 -13.22 -4.05
C PHE A 14 5.98 -13.60 -2.65
N PHE A 15 5.07 -14.58 -2.55
CA PHE A 15 4.58 -15.08 -1.27
C PHE A 15 5.71 -15.54 -0.34
N LEU A 16 6.71 -16.25 -0.88
CA LEU A 16 7.88 -16.69 -0.12
C LEU A 16 8.71 -15.53 0.44
N ILE A 17 8.79 -14.40 -0.28
CA ILE A 17 9.59 -13.23 0.13
C ILE A 17 8.84 -12.41 1.18
N ILE A 18 7.56 -12.11 0.95
CA ILE A 18 6.82 -11.15 1.78
C ILE A 18 5.98 -11.80 2.89
N GLY A 19 5.70 -13.11 2.79
CA GLY A 19 4.92 -13.85 3.80
C GLY A 19 3.44 -13.47 3.93
N LEU A 20 2.91 -12.56 3.10
CA LEU A 20 1.52 -12.11 3.21
C LEU A 20 0.55 -12.97 2.42
N TRP A 21 -0.66 -13.13 2.94
CA TRP A 21 -1.68 -13.96 2.34
C TRP A 21 -2.08 -13.52 0.92
N PHE A 22 -2.31 -14.52 0.06
CA PHE A 22 -2.83 -14.37 -1.29
C PHE A 22 -4.27 -14.87 -1.36
N GLY A 23 -5.18 -13.99 -1.75
CA GLY A 23 -6.59 -14.30 -1.90
C GLY A 23 -7.28 -13.42 -2.93
N VAL A 24 -8.60 -13.56 -3.02
CA VAL A 24 -9.43 -12.68 -3.86
C VAL A 24 -9.53 -11.32 -3.17
N VAL A 25 -8.98 -10.29 -3.81
CA VAL A 25 -9.09 -8.91 -3.30
C VAL A 25 -10.57 -8.54 -3.25
N PRO A 26 -11.15 -8.29 -2.06
CA PRO A 26 -12.57 -7.97 -1.95
C PRO A 26 -12.85 -6.60 -2.57
N ASN A 27 -14.12 -6.34 -2.87
CA ASN A 27 -14.51 -5.02 -3.35
C ASN A 27 -14.23 -3.96 -2.26
N ILE A 28 -13.27 -3.07 -2.52
CA ILE A 28 -12.83 -2.02 -1.59
C ILE A 28 -13.92 -0.98 -1.30
N THR A 29 -14.96 -0.88 -2.13
CA THR A 29 -16.09 0.03 -1.87
C THR A 29 -16.95 -0.42 -0.68
N LYS A 30 -16.73 -1.63 -0.16
CA LYS A 30 -17.44 -2.15 1.03
C LYS A 30 -17.00 -1.48 2.33
N TYR A 31 -15.84 -0.82 2.34
CA TYR A 31 -15.34 -0.11 3.51
C TYR A 31 -16.07 1.24 3.62
N ALA A 32 -17.22 1.20 4.30
CA ALA A 32 -18.07 2.34 4.55
C ALA A 32 -17.39 3.34 5.50
N ALA A 33 -17.79 4.61 5.41
CA ALA A 33 -17.34 5.62 6.36
C ALA A 33 -17.80 5.24 7.77
N VAL A 34 -16.89 5.29 8.73
CA VAL A 34 -17.19 5.15 10.16
C VAL A 34 -17.09 6.54 10.77
N GLU A 35 -18.03 6.87 11.66
CA GLU A 35 -17.96 8.13 12.39
C GLU A 35 -16.71 8.14 13.28
N ASN A 36 -16.02 9.29 13.30
CA ASN A 36 -14.80 9.46 14.07
C ASN A 36 -13.71 8.44 13.71
N ASP A 37 -13.57 8.05 12.43
CA ASP A 37 -12.48 7.15 11.99
C ASP A 37 -11.08 7.79 12.16
N ILE A 38 -10.03 6.98 12.05
CA ILE A 38 -8.64 7.40 12.27
C ILE A 38 -8.24 8.53 11.31
N HIS A 39 -8.85 8.58 10.13
CA HIS A 39 -8.65 9.68 9.20
C HIS A 39 -9.22 10.98 9.79
N GLN A 40 -10.46 10.98 10.28
CA GLN A 40 -11.08 12.12 10.94
C GLN A 40 -10.35 12.54 12.22
N ARG A 41 -9.84 11.57 13.01
CA ARG A 41 -9.14 11.86 14.28
C ARG A 41 -7.83 12.63 14.06
N TYR A 42 -7.01 12.22 13.08
CA TYR A 42 -5.67 12.79 12.88
C TYR A 42 -5.56 13.72 11.67
N PHE A 43 -6.53 13.71 10.76
CA PHE A 43 -6.54 14.51 9.54
C PHE A 43 -7.91 15.19 9.28
N PRO A 44 -8.50 15.91 10.25
CA PRO A 44 -9.90 16.40 10.19
C PRO A 44 -10.21 17.43 9.09
N ARG A 45 -9.24 17.81 8.26
CA ARG A 45 -9.35 18.85 7.20
C ARG A 45 -8.58 18.52 5.93
N VAL A 46 -8.12 17.28 5.80
CA VAL A 46 -7.30 16.85 4.67
C VAL A 46 -8.06 15.74 3.98
N ASP A 47 -8.50 15.96 2.74
CA ASP A 47 -9.21 14.93 1.97
C ASP A 47 -8.25 13.85 1.43
N GLU A 48 -7.01 14.23 1.14
CA GLU A 48 -5.98 13.35 0.60
C GLU A 48 -4.70 13.40 1.44
N VAL A 49 -4.55 12.42 2.31
CA VAL A 49 -3.40 12.29 3.20
C VAL A 49 -2.23 11.66 2.45
N SER A 50 -1.09 12.32 2.44
CA SER A 50 0.17 11.79 1.94
C SER A 50 0.88 10.90 2.97
N LEU A 51 1.78 10.06 2.48
CA LEU A 51 2.60 9.22 3.34
C LEU A 51 3.54 10.06 4.25
N GLU A 52 4.00 11.22 3.79
CA GLU A 52 4.73 12.21 4.59
C GLU A 52 3.90 12.71 5.77
N GLU A 53 2.64 13.05 5.54
CA GLU A 53 1.72 13.50 6.60
C GLU A 53 1.48 12.41 7.66
N ILE A 54 1.34 11.15 7.23
CA ILE A 54 1.26 10.00 8.17
C ILE A 54 2.52 9.90 9.02
N LYS A 55 3.70 9.96 8.39
CA LYS A 55 4.99 9.92 9.09
C LYS A 55 5.13 11.05 10.10
N GLY A 56 4.68 12.25 9.74
CA GLY A 56 4.59 13.40 10.62
C GLY A 56 3.77 13.08 11.87
N VAL A 57 2.53 12.63 11.69
CA VAL A 57 1.62 12.26 12.80
C VAL A 57 2.22 11.17 13.69
N ILE A 58 2.76 10.09 13.11
CA ILE A 58 3.42 9.01 13.89
C ILE A 58 4.53 9.54 14.79
N THR A 59 5.24 10.58 14.35
CA THR A 59 6.41 11.10 15.07
C THR A 59 6.05 12.07 16.19
N VAL A 60 4.98 12.86 16.02
CA VAL A 60 4.70 14.02 16.89
C VAL A 60 3.37 13.95 17.63
N ALA A 61 2.45 13.09 17.23
CA ALA A 61 1.12 13.05 17.81
C ALA A 61 1.09 12.35 19.17
N GLU A 62 0.29 12.90 20.08
CA GLU A 62 -0.17 12.17 21.25
C GLU A 62 -1.40 11.35 20.85
N PHE A 63 -1.29 10.03 20.93
CA PHE A 63 -2.36 9.12 20.54
C PHE A 63 -3.39 8.98 21.67
N GLY A 64 -4.64 9.35 21.38
CA GLY A 64 -5.74 9.24 22.34
C GLY A 64 -6.20 7.80 22.55
N GLU A 65 -6.24 7.01 21.49
CA GLU A 65 -6.63 5.59 21.53
C GLU A 65 -5.41 4.67 21.51
N THR A 66 -5.47 3.57 22.26
CA THR A 66 -4.34 2.65 22.49
C THR A 66 -3.72 2.09 21.21
N TYR A 67 -4.53 1.88 20.16
CA TYR A 67 -4.09 1.24 18.92
C TYR A 67 -3.90 2.20 17.75
N ASP A 68 -4.16 3.50 17.90
CA ASP A 68 -4.10 4.42 16.76
C ASP A 68 -2.68 4.56 16.18
N ALA A 69 -1.67 4.56 17.05
CA ALA A 69 -0.27 4.54 16.61
C ALA A 69 0.02 3.29 15.76
N VAL A 70 -0.48 2.12 16.18
CA VAL A 70 -0.31 0.85 15.46
C VAL A 70 -1.00 0.91 14.10
N LYS A 71 -2.24 1.39 14.07
CA LYS A 71 -3.05 1.55 12.85
C LYS A 71 -2.36 2.43 11.81
N LEU A 72 -1.86 3.61 12.22
CA LEU A 72 -1.11 4.49 11.30
C LEU A 72 0.22 3.87 10.85
N CYS A 73 0.95 3.20 11.76
CA CYS A 73 2.18 2.49 11.41
C CYS A 73 1.94 1.37 10.40
N LEU A 74 0.84 0.62 10.51
CA LEU A 74 0.48 -0.44 9.55
C LEU A 74 0.23 0.16 8.16
N ILE A 75 -0.53 1.26 8.07
CA ILE A 75 -0.74 1.98 6.82
C ILE A 75 0.60 2.46 6.25
N TYR A 76 1.43 3.08 7.09
CA TYR A 76 2.74 3.59 6.67
C TYR A 76 3.63 2.49 6.10
N MET A 77 3.82 1.39 6.84
CA MET A 77 4.67 0.26 6.41
C MET A 77 4.14 -0.41 5.15
N LEU A 78 2.82 -0.58 5.04
CA LEU A 78 2.19 -1.14 3.85
C LEU A 78 2.50 -0.32 2.60
N ASN A 79 2.39 1.01 2.67
CA ASN A 79 2.59 1.86 1.51
C ASN A 79 4.09 2.04 1.23
N TRP A 80 4.88 2.39 2.26
CA TRP A 80 6.31 2.66 2.11
C TRP A 80 7.13 1.41 1.78
N ILE A 81 6.99 0.35 2.58
CA ILE A 81 7.87 -0.82 2.50
C ILE A 81 7.37 -1.78 1.44
N LEU A 82 6.08 -2.12 1.47
CA LEU A 82 5.54 -3.17 0.61
C LEU A 82 5.22 -2.66 -0.80
N MET A 83 4.61 -1.49 -0.92
CA MET A 83 4.28 -0.92 -2.23
C MET A 83 5.40 -0.08 -2.84
N GLY A 84 6.37 0.35 -2.03
CA GLY A 84 7.54 1.11 -2.49
C GLY A 84 7.19 2.47 -3.07
N VAL A 85 6.12 3.09 -2.56
CA VAL A 85 5.66 4.41 -3.03
C VAL A 85 6.48 5.53 -2.38
N ASP A 86 6.57 6.68 -3.06
CA ASP A 86 7.26 7.84 -2.51
C ASP A 86 6.43 8.58 -1.43
N GLU A 87 7.07 9.52 -0.71
CA GLU A 87 6.45 10.23 0.42
C GLU A 87 5.25 11.10 0.01
N ARG A 88 5.15 11.51 -1.27
CA ARG A 88 4.04 12.32 -1.81
C ARG A 88 2.83 11.48 -2.18
N PHE A 89 2.96 10.15 -2.17
CA PHE A 89 1.88 9.24 -2.50
C PHE A 89 0.67 9.47 -1.59
N LYS A 90 -0.51 9.59 -2.21
CA LYS A 90 -1.77 9.79 -1.51
C LYS A 90 -2.40 8.46 -1.12
N ILE A 91 -2.62 8.30 0.18
CA ILE A 91 -3.13 7.06 0.76
C ILE A 91 -4.61 6.93 0.43
N LEU A 92 -4.98 5.75 -0.05
CA LEU A 92 -6.36 5.49 -0.41
C LEU A 92 -7.23 5.43 0.85
N VAL A 93 -8.28 6.25 0.89
CA VAL A 93 -9.20 6.39 2.04
C VAL A 93 -9.69 5.06 2.62
N TRP A 94 -9.91 4.05 1.77
CA TRP A 94 -10.37 2.73 2.23
C TRP A 94 -9.38 2.02 3.16
N GLN A 95 -8.09 2.35 3.12
CA GLN A 95 -7.08 1.77 4.03
C GLN A 95 -7.26 2.29 5.46
N PHE A 96 -7.55 3.59 5.63
CA PHE A 96 -7.89 4.16 6.94
C PHE A 96 -9.15 3.53 7.54
N ARG A 97 -10.12 3.19 6.69
CA ARG A 97 -11.35 2.51 7.11
C ARG A 97 -11.12 1.04 7.45
N LEU A 98 -10.28 0.35 6.68
CA LEU A 98 -9.96 -1.05 6.91
C LEU A 98 -9.20 -1.23 8.23
N VAL A 99 -8.26 -0.35 8.55
CA VAL A 99 -7.42 -0.49 9.76
C VAL A 99 -8.20 -0.24 11.06
N GLU A 100 -9.44 0.25 10.99
CA GLU A 100 -10.31 0.34 12.17
C GLU A 100 -10.70 -1.04 12.70
N ASP A 101 -10.74 -2.05 11.84
CA ASP A 101 -10.92 -3.46 12.17
C ASP A 101 -9.62 -4.21 11.84
N LEU A 102 -8.77 -4.39 12.85
CA LEU A 102 -7.45 -5.03 12.69
C LEU A 102 -7.58 -6.50 12.25
N ASP A 103 -8.62 -7.21 12.67
CA ASP A 103 -8.85 -8.59 12.21
C ASP A 103 -9.19 -8.62 10.72
N ALA A 104 -10.01 -7.67 10.24
CA ALA A 104 -10.29 -7.51 8.82
C ALA A 104 -9.06 -7.05 8.03
N PHE A 105 -8.22 -6.19 8.63
CA PHE A 105 -6.95 -5.75 8.04
C PHE A 105 -6.00 -6.93 7.86
N ASP A 106 -5.80 -7.76 8.87
CA ASP A 106 -4.90 -8.92 8.83
C ASP A 106 -5.42 -10.02 7.90
N ALA A 107 -6.75 -10.21 7.83
CA ALA A 107 -7.38 -11.13 6.90
C ALA A 107 -7.39 -10.62 5.45
N PHE A 108 -7.06 -9.34 5.20
CA PHE A 108 -7.04 -8.80 3.84
C PHE A 108 -5.91 -9.46 3.02
N PRO A 109 -6.15 -9.78 1.72
CA PRO A 109 -5.15 -10.44 0.87
C PRO A 109 -4.07 -9.44 0.40
N TRP A 110 -3.30 -8.89 1.34
CA TRP A 110 -2.24 -7.92 1.08
C TRP A 110 -1.22 -8.45 0.07
N GLY A 111 -0.88 -9.75 0.12
CA GLY A 111 0.04 -10.36 -0.83
C GLY A 111 -0.46 -10.26 -2.28
N ALA A 112 -1.75 -10.51 -2.50
CA ALA A 112 -2.36 -10.35 -3.83
C ALA A 112 -2.44 -8.89 -4.27
N HIS A 113 -2.75 -7.98 -3.34
CA HIS A 113 -2.85 -6.54 -3.60
C HIS A 113 -1.50 -5.95 -3.99
N VAL A 114 -0.46 -6.17 -3.17
CA VAL A 114 0.89 -5.66 -3.40
C VAL A 114 1.49 -6.29 -4.66
N TYR A 115 1.31 -7.61 -4.88
CA TYR A 115 1.81 -8.25 -6.10
C TYR A 115 1.23 -7.61 -7.37
N LYS A 116 -0.08 -7.28 -7.38
CA LYS A 116 -0.71 -6.60 -8.51
C LYS A 116 -0.07 -5.23 -8.74
N HIS A 117 0.18 -4.47 -7.66
CA HIS A 117 0.86 -3.18 -7.74
C HIS A 117 2.28 -3.32 -8.30
N SER A 118 3.09 -4.25 -7.79
CA SER A 118 4.46 -4.47 -8.26
C SER A 118 4.51 -4.86 -9.73
N ILE A 119 3.66 -5.80 -10.19
CA ILE A 119 3.62 -6.20 -11.59
C ILE A 119 3.20 -5.04 -12.50
N TYR A 120 2.24 -4.22 -12.07
CA TYR A 120 1.84 -3.04 -12.83
C TYR A 120 3.00 -2.04 -12.98
N SER A 121 3.65 -1.70 -11.87
CA SER A 121 4.78 -0.76 -11.85
C SER A 121 5.96 -1.26 -12.70
N PHE A 122 6.29 -2.55 -12.59
CA PHE A 122 7.35 -3.16 -13.41
C PHE A 122 7.02 -3.14 -14.90
N LYS A 123 5.80 -3.48 -15.29
CA LYS A 123 5.39 -3.41 -16.70
C LYS A 123 5.53 -1.99 -17.24
N HIS A 124 5.01 -1.01 -16.51
CA HIS A 124 5.07 0.39 -16.95
C HIS A 124 6.51 0.91 -17.06
N SER A 125 7.38 0.51 -16.14
CA SER A 125 8.81 0.86 -16.18
C SER A 125 9.56 0.19 -17.34
N LEU A 126 9.12 -0.99 -17.78
CA LEU A 126 9.72 -1.71 -18.91
C LEU A 126 9.22 -1.18 -20.25
N ASP A 127 7.94 -0.84 -20.36
CA ASP A 127 7.35 -0.27 -21.58
C ASP A 127 8.01 1.08 -21.92
N GLY A 128 8.17 1.97 -20.93
CA GLY A 128 8.85 3.25 -21.13
C GLY A 128 10.33 3.13 -21.53
N ARG A 129 10.99 2.00 -21.23
CA ARG A 129 12.35 1.74 -21.73
C ARG A 129 12.34 1.28 -23.18
N ARG A 130 11.36 0.48 -23.60
CA ARG A 130 11.26 0.01 -24.99
C ARG A 130 11.06 1.19 -25.94
N ASP A 131 10.17 2.11 -25.59
CA ASP A 131 9.87 3.30 -26.40
C ASP A 131 11.09 4.24 -26.52
N GLY A 132 11.92 4.34 -25.47
CA GLY A 132 13.18 5.10 -25.50
C GLY A 132 14.27 4.48 -26.38
N PHE A 133 14.23 3.16 -26.63
CA PHE A 133 15.13 2.49 -27.58
C PHE A 133 14.63 2.60 -29.03
N GLU A 134 13.31 2.60 -29.25
CA GLU A 134 12.71 2.72 -30.58
C GLU A 134 12.69 4.17 -31.11
N GLY A 135 12.70 5.18 -30.23
CA GLY A 135 12.84 6.60 -30.60
C GLY A 135 14.27 7.06 -30.94
N CYS A 136 15.24 6.15 -30.93
CA CYS A 136 16.66 6.44 -31.21
C CYS A 136 17.16 5.76 -32.50
N GLN A 137 16.25 5.29 -33.37
CA GLN A 137 16.56 4.74 -34.70
C GLN A 137 16.17 5.70 -35.82
#